data_AF-A0A1D2QQ29-F1
#
_entry.id   AF-A0A1D2QQ29-F1
#
_cell.length_a   1.000
_cell.length_b   1.000
_cell.length_c   1.000
_cell.angle_alpha   90.00
_cell.angle_beta   90.00
_cell.angle_gamma   90.00
#
_symmetry.space_group_name_H-M   'P 1'
#
loop_
_entity.id
_entity.type
_entity.pdbx_description
1 polymer ?
#
loop_
_entity_poly.entity_id
_entity_poly.type
_entity_poly.pdbx_seq_one_letter_code
_entity_poly.pdbx_strand_id
1 'polypeptide(L)'
;MDISLFIFLSVVMIVFGYIAGNSRSFNIWKLLLLGMILVPFIDAANMGRPQLFTMLGAFLVGYLLPYAHMLDGLGDSLSDLINAVRYKDAYEDIKRKEEEVEELRRKYEQAEREANSGRQEQERQRRKQQSQDYRKSQKKDKKQSSGQHKTDEQKSQYEYQQKKSHTQQSSSGDSRKSKYLSILGLDPNGTYSYADIKKAYRRQASKHHPDKHHDKGESVWQEMNERFKEIQEAYEWLAVTS
;
A
#
# COMPACT_ATOMS: atom_id res chain seq x y z
N MET A 1 28.77 -6.00 -69.16
CA MET A 1 29.72 -6.88 -68.47
C MET A 1 29.04 -8.21 -68.28
N ASP A 2 29.73 -9.31 -68.55
CA ASP A 2 29.21 -10.65 -68.29
C ASP A 2 29.04 -10.85 -66.78
N ILE A 3 27.96 -11.55 -66.39
CA ILE A 3 27.61 -11.75 -64.98
C ILE A 3 28.73 -12.49 -64.22
N SER A 4 29.39 -13.43 -64.88
CA SER A 4 30.56 -14.15 -64.37
C SER A 4 31.76 -13.23 -64.12
N LEU A 5 32.04 -12.28 -65.03
CA LEU A 5 33.09 -11.28 -64.84
C LEU A 5 32.73 -10.30 -63.70
N PHE A 6 31.45 -9.93 -63.59
CA PHE A 6 30.94 -9.08 -62.53
C PHE A 6 31.07 -9.71 -61.14
N ILE A 7 30.71 -10.98 -60.99
CA ILE A 7 30.84 -11.73 -59.73
C ILE A 7 32.33 -11.88 -59.37
N PHE A 8 33.17 -12.24 -60.33
CA PHE A 8 34.61 -12.35 -60.12
C PHE A 8 35.22 -11.03 -59.64
N LEU A 9 34.89 -9.91 -60.30
CA LEU A 9 35.39 -8.59 -59.92
C LEU A 9 34.89 -8.17 -58.53
N SER A 10 33.66 -8.53 -58.17
CA SER A 10 33.09 -8.24 -56.83
C SER A 10 33.83 -8.99 -55.73
N VAL A 11 34.15 -10.27 -55.93
CA VAL A 11 34.93 -11.06 -54.97
C VAL A 11 36.35 -10.51 -54.83
N VAL A 12 36.99 -10.15 -55.94
CA VAL A 12 38.31 -9.50 -55.95
C VAL A 12 38.28 -8.19 -55.16
N MET A 13 37.24 -7.37 -55.32
CA MET A 13 37.07 -6.13 -54.56
C MET A 13 36.92 -6.35 -53.05
N ILE A 14 36.21 -7.40 -52.61
CA ILE A 14 36.10 -7.75 -51.18
C ILE A 14 37.47 -8.10 -50.61
N VAL A 15 38.26 -8.90 -51.33
CA VAL A 15 39.61 -9.31 -50.90
C VAL A 15 40.56 -8.11 -50.85
N PHE A 16 40.52 -7.22 -51.85
CA PHE A 16 41.29 -5.98 -51.83
C PHE A 16 40.87 -5.04 -50.69
N GLY A 17 39.57 -4.92 -50.42
CA GLY A 17 39.04 -4.16 -49.28
C GLY A 17 39.58 -4.68 -47.96
N TYR A 18 39.55 -6.00 -47.75
CA TYR A 18 40.07 -6.66 -46.55
C TYR A 18 41.58 -6.42 -46.36
N ILE A 19 42.37 -6.56 -47.42
CA ILE A 19 43.82 -6.32 -47.37
C ILE A 19 44.13 -4.83 -47.09
N ALA A 20 43.37 -3.91 -47.69
CA ALA A 20 43.52 -2.48 -47.47
C ALA A 20 43.19 -2.08 -46.02
N GLY A 21 42.12 -2.64 -45.45
CA GLY A 21 41.68 -2.40 -44.06
C GLY A 21 42.60 -3.03 -43.01
N ASN A 22 43.20 -4.18 -43.28
CA ASN A 22 44.07 -4.89 -42.33
C ASN A 22 45.52 -4.32 -42.26
N SER A 23 45.87 -3.36 -43.12
CA SER A 23 47.23 -2.82 -43.17
C SER A 23 47.42 -1.64 -42.19
N ARG A 24 48.40 -1.77 -41.29
CA ARG A 24 48.61 -0.97 -40.07
C ARG A 24 49.00 0.52 -40.26
N SER A 25 49.26 1.01 -41.48
CA SER A 25 49.61 2.43 -41.72
C SER A 25 48.78 3.06 -42.85
N PHE A 26 48.36 4.32 -42.66
CA PHE A 26 47.73 5.15 -43.69
C PHE A 26 48.81 5.79 -44.57
N ASN A 27 49.25 5.06 -45.59
CA ASN A 27 50.18 5.59 -46.58
C ASN A 27 49.42 6.42 -47.63
N ILE A 28 50.04 7.49 -48.16
CA ILE A 28 49.49 8.35 -49.24
C ILE A 28 49.02 7.50 -50.45
N TRP A 29 49.70 6.39 -50.69
CA TRP A 29 49.32 5.39 -51.69
C TRP A 29 47.91 4.83 -51.48
N LYS A 30 47.43 4.68 -50.24
CA LYS A 30 46.04 4.26 -49.95
C LYS A 30 45.03 5.35 -50.26
N LEU A 31 45.36 6.62 -50.02
CA LEU A 31 44.51 7.76 -50.42
C LEU A 31 44.40 7.87 -51.94
N LEU A 32 45.49 7.65 -52.66
CA LEU A 32 45.47 7.58 -54.12
C LEU A 32 44.65 6.39 -54.64
N LEU A 33 44.76 5.23 -54.00
CA LEU A 33 43.98 4.04 -54.36
C LEU A 33 42.49 4.25 -54.09
N LEU A 34 42.15 4.88 -52.95
CA LEU A 34 40.79 5.29 -52.62
C LEU A 34 40.24 6.30 -53.65
N GLY A 35 41.06 7.29 -54.04
CA GLY A 35 40.73 8.24 -55.10
C GLY A 35 40.48 7.54 -56.44
N MET A 36 41.29 6.56 -56.80
CA MET A 36 41.13 5.78 -58.03
C MET A 36 39.84 4.94 -58.04
N ILE A 37 39.38 4.49 -56.87
CA ILE A 37 38.11 3.77 -56.68
C ILE A 37 36.91 4.75 -56.69
N LEU A 38 37.10 5.98 -56.20
CA LEU A 38 36.06 7.02 -56.14
C LEU A 38 35.80 7.70 -57.48
N VAL A 39 36.81 7.90 -58.33
CA VAL A 39 36.67 8.53 -59.66
C VAL A 39 35.62 7.86 -60.56
N PRO A 40 35.63 6.53 -60.78
CA PRO A 40 34.60 5.87 -61.59
C PRO A 40 33.21 5.93 -60.93
N PHE A 41 33.12 6.22 -59.62
CA PHE A 41 31.87 6.37 -58.89
C PHE A 41 31.18 7.71 -59.18
N ILE A 42 31.96 8.78 -59.40
CA ILE A 42 31.45 10.09 -59.81
C ILE A 42 30.81 9.99 -61.20
N ASP A 43 31.46 9.29 -62.13
CA ASP A 43 30.90 9.04 -63.48
C ASP A 43 29.72 8.05 -63.44
N ALA A 44 29.75 7.05 -62.54
CA ALA A 44 28.65 6.09 -62.35
C ALA A 44 27.34 6.71 -61.90
N ALA A 45 27.43 7.67 -60.96
CA ALA A 45 26.28 8.39 -60.42
C ALA A 45 25.54 9.16 -61.52
N ASN A 46 26.28 9.64 -62.52
CA ASN A 46 25.71 10.34 -63.68
C ASN A 46 25.17 9.39 -64.76
N MET A 47 25.59 8.12 -64.82
CA MET A 47 25.26 7.17 -65.89
C MET A 47 24.29 6.05 -65.49
N GLY A 48 23.73 6.07 -64.28
CA GLY A 48 22.65 5.17 -63.86
C GLY A 48 23.02 3.69 -63.84
N ARG A 49 24.30 3.35 -63.60
CA ARG A 49 24.78 1.96 -63.55
C ARG A 49 24.81 1.43 -62.10
N PRO A 50 23.77 0.71 -61.63
CA PRO A 50 23.67 0.25 -60.23
C PRO A 50 24.79 -0.74 -59.84
N GLN A 51 25.43 -1.36 -60.82
CA GLN A 51 26.52 -2.33 -60.66
C GLN A 51 27.76 -1.74 -59.97
N LEU A 52 27.99 -0.43 -60.08
CA LEU A 52 29.12 0.21 -59.41
C LEU A 52 28.85 0.44 -57.92
N PHE A 53 27.59 0.72 -57.54
CA PHE A 53 27.16 0.80 -56.15
C PHE A 53 27.30 -0.53 -55.42
N THR A 54 26.99 -1.64 -56.07
CA THR A 54 27.14 -2.98 -55.48
C THR A 54 28.61 -3.36 -55.31
N MET A 55 29.48 -3.02 -56.26
CA MET A 55 30.92 -3.22 -56.13
C MET A 55 31.53 -2.36 -55.01
N LEU A 56 31.10 -1.09 -54.88
CA LEU A 56 31.54 -0.23 -53.78
C LEU A 56 31.05 -0.77 -52.44
N GLY A 57 29.79 -1.22 -52.36
CA GLY A 57 29.24 -1.88 -51.17
C GLY A 57 30.06 -3.11 -50.80
N ALA A 58 30.43 -3.95 -51.77
CA ALA A 58 31.25 -5.14 -51.54
C ALA A 58 32.67 -4.78 -51.06
N PHE A 59 33.30 -3.76 -51.65
CA PHE A 59 34.60 -3.25 -51.20
C PHE A 59 34.54 -2.68 -49.78
N LEU A 60 33.52 -1.88 -49.46
CA LEU A 60 33.32 -1.29 -48.13
C LEU A 60 33.04 -2.35 -47.08
N VAL A 61 32.23 -3.35 -47.39
CA VAL A 61 32.03 -4.51 -46.52
C VAL A 61 33.37 -5.18 -46.26
N GLY A 62 34.14 -5.50 -47.31
CA GLY A 62 35.48 -6.09 -47.17
C GLY A 62 36.44 -5.25 -46.32
N TYR A 63 36.42 -3.93 -46.50
CA TYR A 63 37.24 -2.97 -45.76
C TYR A 63 36.82 -2.83 -44.29
N LEU A 64 35.52 -2.92 -43.99
CA LEU A 64 34.99 -2.84 -42.63
C LEU A 64 35.06 -4.18 -41.88
N LEU A 65 35.18 -5.32 -42.57
CA LEU A 65 35.25 -6.66 -41.93
C LEU A 65 36.31 -6.75 -40.82
N PRO A 66 37.56 -6.28 -40.99
CA PRO A 66 38.57 -6.28 -39.91
C PRO A 66 38.16 -5.44 -38.69
N TYR A 67 37.30 -4.43 -38.87
CA TYR A 67 36.83 -3.52 -37.82
C TYR A 67 35.48 -3.94 -37.23
N ALA A 68 34.88 -5.04 -37.69
CA ALA A 68 33.57 -5.51 -37.23
C ALA A 68 33.54 -5.72 -35.71
N HIS A 69 34.64 -6.21 -35.12
CA HIS A 69 34.77 -6.39 -33.66
C HIS A 69 34.70 -5.07 -32.86
N MET A 70 35.00 -3.91 -33.47
CA MET A 70 34.82 -2.61 -32.82
C MET A 70 33.36 -2.15 -32.84
N LEU A 71 32.54 -2.72 -33.73
CA LEU A 71 31.12 -2.39 -33.85
C LEU A 71 30.23 -3.23 -32.92
N ASP A 72 30.74 -4.34 -32.37
CA ASP A 72 29.99 -5.20 -31.43
C ASP A 72 29.48 -4.41 -30.20
N GLY A 73 30.28 -3.47 -29.66
CA GLY A 73 29.86 -2.60 -28.54
C GLY A 73 28.97 -1.42 -28.94
N LEU A 74 28.89 -1.11 -30.24
CA LEU A 74 28.07 -0.02 -30.77
C LEU A 74 26.59 -0.40 -30.77
N GLY A 75 26.28 -1.69 -30.95
CA GLY A 75 24.90 -2.21 -30.83
C GLY A 75 24.32 -2.04 -29.43
N ASP A 76 25.08 -2.40 -28.40
CA ASP A 76 24.65 -2.31 -27.00
C ASP A 76 24.48 -0.85 -26.55
N SER A 77 25.43 0.01 -26.90
CA SER A 77 25.34 1.46 -26.58
C SER A 77 24.20 2.18 -27.31
N LEU A 78 23.89 1.79 -28.55
CA LEU A 78 22.71 2.30 -29.26
C LEU A 78 21.42 1.76 -28.65
N SER A 79 21.40 0.52 -28.17
CA SER A 79 20.26 -0.06 -27.45
C SER A 79 19.97 0.70 -26.16
N ASP A 80 21.03 0.97 -25.37
CA ASP A 80 20.93 1.76 -24.14
C ASP A 80 20.46 3.20 -24.41
N LEU A 81 20.94 3.83 -25.49
CA LEU A 81 20.48 5.16 -25.92
C LEU A 81 19.00 5.15 -26.34
N ILE A 82 18.57 4.15 -27.11
CA ILE A 82 17.17 4.00 -27.52
C ILE A 82 16.27 3.74 -26.31
N ASN A 83 16.73 2.91 -25.36
CA ASN A 83 16.02 2.65 -24.12
C ASN A 83 15.97 3.92 -23.25
N ALA A 84 17.06 4.67 -23.10
CA ALA A 84 17.14 5.94 -22.38
C ALA A 84 16.14 6.99 -22.90
N VAL A 85 15.99 7.10 -24.22
CA VAL A 85 14.98 7.99 -24.82
C VAL A 85 13.57 7.52 -24.48
N ARG A 86 13.31 6.21 -24.47
CA ARG A 86 12.00 5.62 -24.15
C ARG A 86 11.64 5.74 -22.65
N TYR A 87 12.61 5.83 -21.74
CA TYR A 87 12.36 6.03 -20.30
C TYR A 87 11.79 7.41 -19.97
N LYS A 88 12.10 8.44 -20.76
CA LYS A 88 11.57 9.80 -20.53
C LYS A 88 10.05 9.84 -20.67
N ASP A 89 9.52 9.17 -21.69
CA ASP A 89 8.08 9.10 -21.95
C ASP A 89 7.35 8.26 -20.88
N ALA A 90 7.99 7.20 -20.39
CA ALA A 90 7.44 6.35 -19.33
C ALA A 90 7.25 7.10 -18.00
N TYR A 91 8.13 8.05 -17.67
CA TYR A 91 8.01 8.86 -16.46
C TYR A 91 6.81 9.81 -16.52
N GLU A 92 6.55 10.44 -17.67
CA GLU A 92 5.39 11.31 -17.86
C GLU A 92 4.07 10.53 -17.81
N ASP A 93 4.05 9.31 -18.35
CA ASP A 93 2.89 8.42 -18.26
C ASP A 93 2.59 7.98 -16.83
N ILE A 94 3.61 7.72 -16.01
CA ILE A 94 3.42 7.40 -14.59
C ILE A 94 2.79 8.59 -13.87
N LYS A 95 3.30 9.81 -14.09
CA LYS A 95 2.77 11.01 -13.46
C LYS A 95 1.31 11.26 -13.84
N ARG A 96 0.95 11.11 -15.12
CA ARG A 96 -0.46 11.22 -15.57
C ARG A 96 -1.37 10.21 -14.87
N LYS A 97 -0.93 8.96 -14.75
CA LYS A 97 -1.70 7.93 -14.04
C LYS A 97 -1.86 8.22 -12.55
N GLU A 98 -0.85 8.78 -11.91
CA GLU A 98 -0.96 9.20 -10.51
C GLU A 98 -2.01 10.31 -10.31
N GLU A 99 -2.02 11.30 -11.21
CA GLU A 99 -3.03 12.37 -11.20
C GLU A 99 -4.45 11.83 -11.41
N GLU A 100 -4.64 10.92 -12.39
CA GLU A 100 -5.93 10.25 -12.63
C GLU A 100 -6.41 9.45 -11.41
N VAL A 101 -5.50 8.73 -10.74
CA VAL A 101 -5.81 7.96 -9.53
C VAL A 101 -6.21 8.89 -8.39
N GLU A 102 -5.53 10.04 -8.24
CA GLU A 102 -5.86 11.01 -7.21
C GLU A 102 -7.23 11.67 -7.47
N GLU A 103 -7.55 12.02 -8.72
CA GLU A 103 -8.87 12.53 -9.09
C GLU A 103 -9.98 11.51 -8.83
N LEU A 104 -9.75 10.24 -9.19
CA LEU A 104 -10.71 9.17 -8.95
C LEU A 104 -10.95 8.98 -7.44
N ARG A 105 -9.88 9.03 -6.64
CA ARG A 105 -9.95 8.97 -5.18
C ARG A 105 -10.76 10.13 -4.61
N ARG A 106 -10.54 11.36 -5.10
CA ARG A 106 -11.31 12.55 -4.70
C ARG A 106 -12.80 12.41 -5.03
N LYS A 107 -13.13 11.90 -6.22
CA LYS A 107 -14.54 11.64 -6.61
C LYS A 107 -15.19 10.60 -5.71
N TYR A 108 -14.50 9.51 -5.40
CA TYR A 108 -15.00 8.49 -4.48
C TYR A 108 -15.25 9.04 -3.08
N GLU A 109 -14.30 9.82 -2.54
CA GLU A 109 -14.43 10.41 -1.21
C GLU A 109 -15.58 11.43 -1.14
N GLN A 110 -15.79 12.22 -2.20
CA GLN A 110 -16.95 13.11 -2.30
C GLN A 110 -18.27 12.35 -2.31
N ALA A 111 -18.38 11.31 -3.15
CA ALA A 111 -19.58 10.47 -3.21
C ALA A 111 -19.87 9.79 -1.86
N GLU A 112 -18.84 9.35 -1.14
CA GLU A 112 -18.98 8.75 0.19
C GLU A 112 -19.45 9.77 1.24
N ARG A 113 -18.89 10.99 1.21
CA ARG A 113 -19.33 12.09 2.09
C ARG A 113 -20.79 12.46 1.85
N GLU A 114 -21.21 12.53 0.59
CA GLU A 114 -22.60 12.79 0.22
C GLU A 114 -23.53 11.65 0.69
N ALA A 115 -23.12 10.39 0.49
CA ALA A 115 -23.88 9.23 0.96
C ALA A 115 -24.02 9.20 2.49
N ASN A 116 -22.94 9.51 3.23
CA ASN A 116 -22.97 9.57 4.69
C ASN A 116 -23.79 10.77 5.20
N SER A 117 -23.68 11.94 4.57
CA SER A 117 -24.51 13.10 4.87
C SER A 117 -26.00 12.80 4.64
N GLY A 118 -26.32 12.16 3.51
CA GLY A 118 -27.68 11.72 3.19
C GLY A 118 -28.24 10.74 4.22
N ARG A 119 -27.45 9.73 4.61
CA ARG A 119 -27.81 8.77 5.67
C ARG A 119 -28.06 9.46 7.01
N GLN A 120 -27.17 10.38 7.39
CA GLN A 120 -27.29 11.10 8.67
C GLN A 120 -28.52 12.00 8.70
N GLU A 121 -28.86 12.65 7.58
CA GLU A 121 -30.07 13.47 7.48
C GLU A 121 -31.34 12.59 7.52
N GLN A 122 -31.32 11.43 6.87
CA GLN A 122 -32.41 10.45 6.96
C GLN A 122 -32.62 9.96 8.39
N GLU A 123 -31.54 9.68 9.12
CA GLU A 123 -31.62 9.27 10.53
C GLU A 123 -32.16 10.40 11.43
N ARG A 124 -31.73 11.64 11.18
CA ARG A 124 -32.28 12.83 11.86
C ARG A 124 -33.77 12.98 11.61
N GLN A 125 -34.24 12.79 10.37
CA GLN A 125 -35.66 12.83 10.04
C GLN A 125 -36.45 11.72 10.73
N ARG A 126 -35.92 10.48 10.73
CA ARG A 126 -36.52 9.34 11.45
C ARG A 126 -36.63 9.61 12.95
N ARG A 127 -35.57 10.13 13.59
CA ARG A 127 -35.59 10.52 15.01
C ARG A 127 -36.62 11.62 15.31
N LYS A 128 -36.75 12.61 14.42
CA LYS A 128 -37.77 13.67 14.56
C LYS A 128 -39.18 13.09 14.47
N GLN A 129 -39.45 12.21 13.51
CA GLN A 129 -40.75 11.52 13.39
C GLN A 129 -41.05 10.69 14.65
N GLN A 130 -40.11 9.85 15.08
CA GLN A 130 -40.25 9.02 16.28
C GLN A 130 -40.53 9.85 17.54
N SER A 131 -39.84 10.99 17.71
CA SER A 131 -40.08 11.93 18.81
C SER A 131 -41.47 12.57 18.75
N GLN A 132 -41.94 12.97 17.55
CA GLN A 132 -43.29 13.50 17.38
C GLN A 132 -44.35 12.44 17.69
N ASP A 133 -44.16 11.21 17.25
CA ASP A 133 -45.08 10.11 17.50
C ASP A 133 -45.13 9.73 18.98
N TYR A 134 -43.98 9.69 19.66
CA TYR A 134 -43.90 9.50 21.11
C TYR A 134 -44.60 10.64 21.88
N ARG A 135 -44.45 11.89 21.43
CA ARG A 135 -45.15 13.04 22.04
C ARG A 135 -46.66 12.96 21.81
N LYS A 136 -47.12 12.44 20.66
CA LYS A 136 -48.54 12.22 20.38
C LYS A 136 -49.11 11.08 21.23
N SER A 137 -48.38 9.96 21.38
CA SER A 137 -48.81 8.83 22.22
C SER A 137 -48.96 9.27 23.67
N GLN A 138 -47.96 9.95 24.26
CA GLN A 138 -48.08 10.47 25.63
C GLN A 138 -49.29 11.39 25.83
N LYS A 139 -49.60 12.26 24.85
CA LYS A 139 -50.81 13.11 24.92
C LYS A 139 -52.10 12.30 24.86
N LYS A 140 -52.11 11.20 24.11
CA LYS A 140 -53.25 10.28 24.01
C LYS A 140 -53.44 9.50 25.32
N ASP A 141 -52.35 8.96 25.87
CA ASP A 141 -52.32 8.23 27.14
C ASP A 141 -52.75 9.12 28.31
N LYS A 142 -52.28 10.38 28.35
CA LYS A 142 -52.68 11.35 29.38
C LYS A 142 -54.18 11.70 29.31
N LYS A 143 -54.76 11.77 28.09
CA LYS A 143 -56.22 11.98 27.91
C LYS A 143 -57.04 10.76 28.34
N GLN A 144 -56.56 9.54 28.08
CA GLN A 144 -57.23 8.31 28.55
C GLN A 144 -57.09 8.13 30.07
N SER A 145 -55.92 8.41 30.64
CA SER A 145 -55.66 8.36 32.10
C SER A 145 -56.48 9.40 32.88
N SER A 146 -56.69 10.61 32.33
CA SER A 146 -57.58 11.62 32.96
C SER A 146 -59.06 11.22 33.02
N GLY A 147 -59.48 10.20 32.27
CA GLY A 147 -60.83 9.63 32.34
C GLY A 147 -60.99 8.51 33.39
N GLN A 148 -59.90 7.99 33.93
CA GLN A 148 -59.88 6.79 34.78
C GLN A 148 -59.20 7.00 36.15
N HIS A 149 -58.94 8.25 36.53
CA HIS A 149 -58.32 8.63 37.80
C HIS A 149 -59.34 9.17 38.83
N LYS A 150 -60.51 8.53 38.92
CA LYS A 150 -61.50 8.77 39.99
C LYS A 150 -61.84 7.52 40.81
N THR A 151 -61.07 6.42 40.70
CA THR A 151 -61.47 5.16 41.38
C THR A 151 -60.34 4.32 42.00
N ASP A 152 -59.06 4.74 41.96
CA ASP A 152 -57.95 3.92 42.50
C ASP A 152 -57.07 4.66 43.54
N GLU A 153 -57.64 5.64 44.24
CA GLU A 153 -56.91 6.46 45.22
C GLU A 153 -57.04 5.92 46.67
N GLN A 154 -57.33 4.62 46.85
CA GLN A 154 -57.56 4.03 48.17
C GLN A 154 -56.71 2.78 48.49
N LYS A 155 -55.78 2.35 47.63
CA LYS A 155 -55.05 1.07 47.82
C LYS A 155 -53.53 1.14 48.03
N SER A 156 -52.88 2.30 47.87
CA SER A 156 -51.40 2.38 47.85
C SER A 156 -50.75 2.85 49.16
N GLN A 157 -51.48 2.93 50.28
CA GLN A 157 -50.91 3.37 51.55
C GLN A 157 -50.37 2.23 52.44
N TYR A 158 -50.68 0.97 52.13
CA TYR A 158 -50.26 -0.19 52.93
C TYR A 158 -48.95 -0.86 52.47
N GLU A 159 -48.41 -0.48 51.30
CA GLU A 159 -47.25 -1.17 50.71
C GLU A 159 -45.91 -0.41 50.85
N TYR A 160 -45.93 0.82 51.38
CA TYR A 160 -44.73 1.66 51.51
C TYR A 160 -43.96 1.47 52.83
N GLN A 161 -44.49 0.67 53.77
CA GLN A 161 -43.88 0.46 55.09
C GLN A 161 -43.14 -0.87 55.26
N GLN A 162 -43.21 -1.80 54.31
CA GLN A 162 -42.53 -3.11 54.40
C GLN A 162 -41.17 -3.20 53.68
N LYS A 163 -40.72 -2.14 53.00
CA LYS A 163 -39.49 -2.19 52.18
C LYS A 163 -38.36 -1.30 52.70
N LYS A 164 -38.16 -1.27 54.02
CA LYS A 164 -37.04 -0.56 54.67
C LYS A 164 -36.44 -1.32 55.85
N SER A 165 -36.24 -2.61 55.69
CA SER A 165 -35.56 -3.46 56.67
C SER A 165 -34.94 -4.66 55.95
N HIS A 166 -33.75 -4.45 55.38
CA HIS A 166 -32.71 -5.41 54.91
C HIS A 166 -31.84 -4.54 53.98
N THR A 167 -30.59 -4.17 54.24
CA THR A 167 -29.50 -4.91 54.89
C THR A 167 -28.42 -3.90 55.31
N GLN A 168 -28.15 -3.82 56.60
CA GLN A 168 -26.85 -3.43 57.12
C GLN A 168 -25.97 -4.68 57.07
N GLN A 169 -24.91 -4.70 56.26
CA GLN A 169 -23.82 -5.66 56.49
C GLN A 169 -22.49 -5.18 55.91
N SER A 170 -21.81 -4.38 56.72
CA SER A 170 -20.40 -4.07 56.66
C SER A 170 -19.56 -5.31 57.03
N SER A 171 -19.14 -6.08 56.02
CA SER A 171 -18.02 -7.04 56.13
C SER A 171 -17.46 -7.50 54.78
N SER A 172 -17.85 -6.89 53.65
CA SER A 172 -17.45 -7.33 52.29
C SER A 172 -16.41 -6.44 51.60
N GLY A 173 -15.91 -5.39 52.28
CA GLY A 173 -14.84 -4.51 51.78
C GLY A 173 -13.47 -5.19 51.77
N ASP A 174 -13.10 -5.86 52.87
CA ASP A 174 -11.81 -6.56 52.97
C ASP A 174 -11.73 -7.78 52.05
N SER A 175 -12.84 -8.50 51.85
CA SER A 175 -12.88 -9.67 50.96
C SER A 175 -12.67 -9.31 49.48
N ARG A 176 -13.13 -8.14 49.03
CA ARG A 176 -12.91 -7.68 47.65
C ARG A 176 -11.49 -7.15 47.45
N LYS A 177 -10.98 -6.39 48.42
CA LYS A 177 -9.59 -5.90 48.41
C LYS A 177 -8.60 -7.07 48.39
N SER A 178 -8.79 -8.06 49.24
CA SER A 178 -7.93 -9.25 49.32
C SER A 178 -7.95 -10.06 48.02
N LYS A 179 -9.12 -10.20 47.37
CA LYS A 179 -9.26 -10.81 46.05
C LYS A 179 -8.48 -10.05 44.97
N TYR A 180 -8.63 -8.73 44.88
CA TYR A 180 -7.92 -7.94 43.86
C TYR A 180 -6.40 -7.90 44.09
N LEU A 181 -5.93 -7.89 45.34
CA LEU A 181 -4.51 -8.04 45.66
C LEU A 181 -3.97 -9.40 45.20
N SER A 182 -4.74 -10.48 45.42
CA SER A 182 -4.35 -11.82 44.98
C SER A 182 -4.21 -11.93 43.45
N ILE A 183 -5.11 -11.27 42.68
CA ILE A 183 -5.08 -11.24 41.21
C ILE A 183 -3.81 -10.54 40.69
N LEU A 184 -3.35 -9.49 41.37
CA LEU A 184 -2.08 -8.82 41.05
C LEU A 184 -0.84 -9.60 41.52
N GLY A 185 -1.04 -10.70 42.27
CA GLY A 185 0.03 -11.50 42.86
C GLY A 185 0.70 -10.80 44.05
N LEU A 186 -0.10 -10.08 44.84
CA LEU A 186 0.28 -9.45 46.10
C LEU A 186 -0.37 -10.19 47.28
N ASP A 187 0.22 -10.08 48.47
CA ASP A 187 -0.32 -10.70 49.67
C ASP A 187 -1.70 -10.09 50.00
N PRO A 188 -2.78 -10.90 50.07
CA PRO A 188 -4.11 -10.40 50.38
C PRO A 188 -4.22 -9.67 51.73
N ASN A 189 -3.30 -9.95 52.66
CA ASN A 189 -3.24 -9.34 53.99
C ASN A 189 -2.18 -8.22 54.10
N GLY A 190 -1.47 -7.93 53.01
CA GLY A 190 -0.42 -6.90 52.98
C GLY A 190 -0.98 -5.50 52.73
N THR A 191 -0.32 -4.49 53.30
CA THR A 191 -0.51 -3.08 52.95
C THR A 191 0.51 -2.67 51.89
N TYR A 192 0.02 -2.16 50.75
CA TYR A 192 0.84 -1.78 49.60
C TYR A 192 0.57 -0.33 49.20
N SER A 193 1.61 0.38 48.78
CA SER A 193 1.45 1.72 48.21
C SER A 193 0.95 1.63 46.76
N TYR A 194 0.38 2.71 46.24
CA TYR A 194 0.02 2.85 44.82
C TYR A 194 1.20 2.51 43.88
N ALA A 195 2.42 2.86 44.27
CA ALA A 195 3.63 2.52 43.52
C ALA A 195 3.87 1.00 43.42
N ASP A 196 3.60 0.25 44.49
CA ASP A 196 3.74 -1.20 44.55
C ASP A 196 2.66 -1.90 43.73
N ILE A 197 1.42 -1.41 43.81
CA ILE A 197 0.27 -1.89 43.03
C ILE A 197 0.53 -1.70 41.53
N LYS A 198 1.03 -0.52 41.13
CA LYS A 198 1.41 -0.22 39.73
C LYS A 198 2.55 -1.10 39.24
N LYS A 199 3.53 -1.39 40.10
CA LYS A 199 4.66 -2.29 39.77
C LYS A 199 4.17 -3.73 39.57
N ALA A 200 3.27 -4.22 40.42
CA ALA A 200 2.67 -5.54 40.31
C ALA A 200 1.81 -5.67 39.04
N TYR A 201 0.96 -4.68 38.76
CA TYR A 201 0.17 -4.59 37.52
C TYR A 201 1.05 -4.70 36.28
N ARG A 202 2.10 -3.88 36.16
CA ARG A 202 3.01 -3.93 34.99
C ARG A 202 3.64 -5.30 34.78
N ARG A 203 3.97 -6.00 35.87
CA ARG A 203 4.55 -7.35 35.83
C ARG A 203 3.53 -8.38 35.33
N GLN A 204 2.27 -8.31 35.78
CA GLN A 204 1.23 -9.26 35.37
C GLN A 204 0.71 -8.96 33.96
N ALA A 205 0.47 -7.69 33.63
CA ALA A 205 0.04 -7.26 32.30
C ALA A 205 1.04 -7.68 31.21
N SER A 206 2.34 -7.57 31.47
CA SER A 206 3.38 -8.01 30.52
C SER A 206 3.41 -9.54 30.30
N LYS A 207 2.96 -10.34 31.27
CA LYS A 207 2.90 -11.82 31.17
C LYS A 207 1.68 -12.30 30.39
N HIS A 208 0.53 -11.66 30.61
CA HIS A 208 -0.76 -12.05 30.04
C HIS A 208 -1.18 -11.20 28.83
N HIS A 209 -0.28 -10.38 28.27
CA HIS A 209 -0.60 -9.52 27.13
C HIS A 209 -1.00 -10.37 25.90
N PRO A 210 -2.17 -10.13 25.29
CA PRO A 210 -2.70 -10.99 24.21
C PRO A 210 -1.77 -11.01 22.98
N ASP A 211 -1.04 -9.92 22.74
CA ASP A 211 -0.06 -9.79 21.64
C ASP A 211 1.09 -10.81 21.73
N LYS A 212 1.46 -11.28 22.93
CA LYS A 212 2.58 -12.23 23.11
C LYS A 212 2.19 -13.69 22.93
N HIS A 213 0.89 -13.98 22.83
CA HIS A 213 0.36 -15.35 22.77
C HIS A 213 -0.59 -15.57 21.60
N HIS A 214 -0.57 -14.68 20.60
CA HIS A 214 -1.38 -14.81 19.38
C HIS A 214 -1.06 -16.10 18.60
N ASP A 215 0.17 -16.60 18.69
CA ASP A 215 0.63 -17.81 17.99
C ASP A 215 0.33 -19.13 18.72
N LYS A 216 -0.24 -19.10 19.94
CA LYS A 216 -0.37 -20.30 20.80
C LYS A 216 -1.74 -20.99 20.76
N GLY A 217 -2.56 -20.68 19.76
CA GLY A 217 -3.89 -21.26 19.57
C GLY A 217 -5.00 -20.50 20.28
N GLU A 218 -6.21 -20.58 19.73
CA GLU A 218 -7.37 -19.75 20.10
C GLU A 218 -7.81 -19.91 21.56
N SER A 219 -7.77 -21.13 22.11
CA SER A 219 -8.13 -21.40 23.50
C SER A 219 -7.18 -20.73 24.51
N VAL A 220 -5.88 -20.78 24.24
CA VAL A 220 -4.85 -20.14 25.08
C VAL A 220 -4.96 -18.62 24.98
N TRP A 221 -5.25 -18.09 23.80
CA TRP A 221 -5.46 -16.66 23.60
C TRP A 221 -6.67 -16.15 24.39
N GLN A 222 -7.80 -16.87 24.37
CA GLN A 222 -9.00 -16.52 25.14
C GLN A 222 -8.72 -16.51 26.65
N GLU A 223 -8.07 -17.54 27.18
CA GLU A 223 -7.73 -17.61 28.61
C GLU A 223 -6.80 -16.45 29.03
N MET A 224 -5.78 -16.14 28.23
CA MET A 224 -4.88 -15.02 28.53
C MET A 224 -5.60 -13.67 28.46
N ASN A 225 -6.54 -13.50 27.53
CA ASN A 225 -7.33 -12.28 27.39
C ASN A 225 -8.31 -12.10 28.57
N GLU A 226 -8.94 -13.17 29.04
CA GLU A 226 -9.79 -13.14 30.24
C GLU A 226 -8.97 -12.78 31.49
N ARG A 227 -7.81 -13.42 31.68
CA ARG A 227 -6.89 -13.08 32.77
C ARG A 227 -6.41 -11.63 32.70
N PHE A 228 -6.13 -11.13 31.51
CA PHE A 228 -5.73 -9.74 31.31
C PHE A 228 -6.83 -8.75 31.73
N LYS A 229 -8.09 -9.04 31.40
CA LYS A 229 -9.24 -8.23 31.84
C LYS A 229 -9.38 -8.23 33.38
N GLU A 230 -9.25 -9.40 34.02
CA GLU A 230 -9.30 -9.50 35.49
C GLU A 230 -8.19 -8.66 36.16
N ILE A 231 -6.98 -8.69 35.60
CA ILE A 231 -5.83 -7.89 36.09
C ILE A 231 -6.10 -6.39 35.95
N GLN A 232 -6.73 -5.96 34.85
CA GLN A 232 -7.06 -4.57 34.62
C GLN A 232 -8.14 -4.09 35.60
N GLU A 233 -9.22 -4.85 35.77
CA GLU A 233 -10.31 -4.54 36.71
C GLU A 233 -9.78 -4.43 38.15
N ALA A 234 -8.90 -5.35 38.55
CA ALA A 234 -8.27 -5.34 39.88
C ALA A 234 -7.44 -4.07 40.11
N TYR A 235 -6.66 -3.65 39.11
CA TYR A 235 -5.87 -2.42 39.18
C TYR A 235 -6.74 -1.17 39.25
N GLU A 236 -7.78 -1.08 38.42
CA GLU A 236 -8.71 0.06 38.40
C GLU A 236 -9.42 0.21 39.75
N TRP A 237 -9.92 -0.89 40.33
CA TRP A 237 -10.59 -0.85 41.63
C TRP A 237 -9.64 -0.47 42.77
N LEU A 238 -8.44 -1.05 42.79
CA LEU A 238 -7.44 -0.74 43.81
C LEU A 238 -6.94 0.70 43.67
N ALA A 239 -6.74 1.22 42.46
CA ALA A 239 -6.30 2.59 42.24
C ALA A 239 -7.33 3.65 42.68
N VAL A 240 -8.62 3.33 42.63
CA VAL A 240 -9.69 4.22 43.11
C VAL A 240 -9.84 4.17 44.64
N THR A 241 -9.45 3.05 45.26
CA THR A 241 -9.68 2.76 46.69
C THR A 241 -8.43 2.93 47.57
N SER A 242 -7.22 2.94 46.97
CA SER A 242 -5.92 3.09 47.65
C SER A 242 -5.48 4.55 47.75
#